data_AF-A0A356Q289-F1
#
_entry.id   AF-A0A356Q289-F1
#
_cell.length_a   1.000
_cell.length_b   1.000
_cell.length_c   1.000
_cell.angle_alpha   90.00
_cell.angle_beta   90.00
_cell.angle_gamma   90.00
#
_symmetry.space_group_name_H-M   'P 1'
#
loop_
_entity.id
_entity.type
_entity.pdbx_description
1 polymer ?
#
loop_
_entity_poly.entity_id
_entity_poly.type
_entity_poly.pdbx_seq_one_letter_code
_entity_poly.pdbx_strand_id
1 'polypeptide(L)'
;MPLSSWHAAARAAFTGALEAGHPRAVTTQAMARLDDAPTYIIAIGKAAAAMAQAVRDTGCTAPGIVVTHDEGFAEIDNMRCFASAHPVPDARGLAASEAVIRAANELGADDHLLLLISGGGSALLPAPTDGVTLEDKMALNAALLASGLDIHAMNAVRRLFSRLKGGRLARLAVPARITQFLLSDVPGDRLESIASGPAVCDPVPLEQVLVMIADHALDRLDVVARMVARIAEGTADLPLREGDPALRLVDTHLLASNDLCRTAATTSLAAHFADAARLDLPDLAGDAATLARSLA
;
A
#
# COMPACT_ATOMS: atom_id res chain seq x y z
N MET A 1 -35.80 -6.01 -23.97
CA MET A 1 -35.67 -6.31 -22.52
C MET A 1 -36.26 -5.17 -21.70
N PRO A 2 -37.00 -5.45 -20.61
CA PRO A 2 -37.52 -4.41 -19.73
C PRO A 2 -36.39 -3.72 -18.93
N LEU A 3 -36.51 -2.43 -18.63
CA LEU A 3 -35.53 -1.67 -17.83
C LEU A 3 -35.21 -2.31 -16.47
N SER A 4 -36.17 -3.04 -15.88
CA SER A 4 -35.98 -3.79 -14.64
C SER A 4 -34.89 -4.86 -14.73
N SER A 5 -34.71 -5.46 -15.92
CA SER A 5 -33.67 -6.48 -16.15
C SER A 5 -32.26 -5.90 -16.26
N TRP A 6 -32.12 -4.68 -16.80
CA TRP A 6 -30.85 -3.95 -16.82
C TRP A 6 -30.42 -3.52 -15.43
N HIS A 7 -31.36 -3.00 -14.64
CA HIS A 7 -31.07 -2.61 -13.26
C HIS A 7 -30.65 -3.82 -12.39
N ALA A 8 -31.36 -4.95 -12.52
CA ALA A 8 -31.00 -6.18 -11.81
C ALA A 8 -29.60 -6.67 -12.18
N ALA A 9 -29.27 -6.71 -13.48
CA ALA A 9 -27.95 -7.12 -13.94
C ALA A 9 -26.84 -6.17 -13.50
N ALA A 10 -27.07 -4.84 -13.54
CA ALA A 10 -26.12 -3.85 -13.06
C ALA A 10 -25.85 -3.99 -11.56
N ARG A 11 -26.90 -4.24 -10.74
CA ARG A 11 -26.74 -4.51 -9.31
C ARG A 11 -25.96 -5.80 -9.06
N ALA A 12 -26.27 -6.88 -9.78
CA ALA A 12 -25.55 -8.14 -9.65
C ALA A 12 -24.07 -8.01 -10.04
N ALA A 13 -23.77 -7.22 -11.07
CA ALA A 13 -22.40 -6.92 -11.47
C ALA A 13 -21.65 -6.11 -10.43
N PHE A 14 -22.30 -5.08 -9.87
CA PHE A 14 -21.75 -4.28 -8.78
C PHE A 14 -21.47 -5.12 -7.53
N THR A 15 -22.42 -5.96 -7.10
CA THR A 15 -22.22 -6.88 -5.98
C THR A 15 -21.07 -7.84 -6.24
N GLY A 16 -21.00 -8.46 -7.42
CA GLY A 16 -19.90 -9.37 -7.77
C GLY A 16 -18.53 -8.68 -7.76
N ALA A 17 -18.45 -7.43 -8.18
CA ALA A 17 -17.23 -6.62 -8.09
C ALA A 17 -16.81 -6.37 -6.63
N LEU A 18 -17.77 -6.01 -5.77
CA LEU A 18 -17.52 -5.80 -4.35
C LEU A 18 -17.06 -7.08 -3.64
N GLU A 19 -17.70 -8.21 -3.94
CA GLU A 19 -17.35 -9.52 -3.37
C GLU A 19 -15.93 -9.93 -3.78
N ALA A 20 -15.56 -9.74 -5.05
CA ALA A 20 -14.23 -10.05 -5.56
C ALA A 20 -13.11 -9.22 -4.90
N GLY A 21 -13.42 -7.98 -4.49
CA GLY A 21 -12.48 -7.10 -3.79
C GLY A 21 -12.63 -7.09 -2.26
N HIS A 22 -13.53 -7.88 -1.69
CA HIS A 22 -13.91 -7.74 -0.29
C HIS A 22 -12.76 -8.16 0.65
N PRO A 23 -12.16 -7.25 1.46
CA PRO A 23 -10.93 -7.51 2.19
C PRO A 23 -10.97 -8.78 3.05
N ARG A 24 -12.10 -9.05 3.72
CA ARG A 24 -12.23 -10.26 4.56
C ARG A 24 -12.21 -11.54 3.73
N ALA A 25 -12.95 -11.58 2.63
CA ALA A 25 -13.13 -12.80 1.84
C ALA A 25 -11.80 -13.20 1.18
N VAL A 26 -11.15 -12.25 0.51
CA VAL A 26 -9.88 -12.50 -0.18
C VAL A 26 -8.76 -12.84 0.80
N THR A 27 -8.72 -12.21 1.99
CA THR A 27 -7.72 -12.51 3.02
C THR A 27 -7.93 -13.90 3.63
N THR A 28 -9.17 -14.28 3.98
CA THR A 28 -9.47 -15.63 4.48
C THR A 28 -9.11 -16.70 3.45
N GLN A 29 -9.41 -16.48 2.16
CA GLN A 29 -9.04 -17.42 1.11
C GLN A 29 -7.51 -17.51 0.93
N ALA A 30 -6.78 -16.41 1.09
CA ALA A 30 -5.33 -16.38 1.01
C ALA A 30 -4.68 -17.10 2.21
N MET A 31 -5.21 -16.92 3.41
CA MET A 31 -4.77 -17.64 4.61
C MET A 31 -4.86 -19.15 4.45
N ALA A 32 -5.91 -19.66 3.77
CA ALA A 32 -6.07 -21.09 3.51
C ALA A 32 -5.02 -21.69 2.55
N ARG A 33 -4.22 -20.84 1.88
CA ARG A 33 -3.13 -21.26 0.98
C ARG A 33 -1.74 -21.13 1.60
N LEU A 34 -1.62 -20.63 2.83
CA LEU A 34 -0.34 -20.57 3.52
C LEU A 34 0.03 -21.97 4.01
N ASP A 35 1.27 -22.39 3.73
CA ASP A 35 1.80 -23.67 4.22
C ASP A 35 2.01 -23.62 5.75
N ASP A 36 2.55 -22.50 6.23
CA ASP A 36 2.88 -22.26 7.63
C ASP A 36 2.02 -21.12 8.20
N ALA A 37 1.62 -21.24 9.47
CA ALA A 37 0.95 -20.17 10.17
C ALA A 37 1.95 -19.04 10.51
N PRO A 38 1.57 -17.77 10.35
CA PRO A 38 2.45 -16.67 10.68
C PRO A 38 2.71 -16.60 12.19
N THR A 39 3.89 -16.14 12.59
CA THR A 39 4.24 -15.88 13.99
C THR A 39 3.98 -14.43 14.39
N TYR A 40 3.94 -13.51 13.42
CA TYR A 40 3.64 -12.10 13.66
C TYR A 40 2.87 -11.48 12.50
N ILE A 41 2.00 -10.51 12.78
CA ILE A 41 1.18 -9.83 11.77
C ILE A 41 1.40 -8.32 11.83
N ILE A 42 1.63 -7.68 10.69
CA ILE A 42 1.60 -6.23 10.55
C ILE A 42 0.60 -5.87 9.45
N ALA A 43 -0.50 -5.22 9.84
CA ALA A 43 -1.54 -4.78 8.95
C ALA A 43 -1.53 -3.24 8.81
N ILE A 44 -1.45 -2.73 7.57
CA ILE A 44 -1.31 -1.30 7.27
C ILE A 44 -2.27 -0.89 6.15
N GLY A 45 -3.03 0.19 6.37
CA GLY A 45 -3.89 0.79 5.34
C GLY A 45 -5.36 0.84 5.75
N LYS A 46 -6.20 1.37 4.86
CA LYS A 46 -7.65 1.58 5.12
C LYS A 46 -8.39 0.28 5.45
N ALA A 47 -7.98 -0.84 4.84
CA ALA A 47 -8.58 -2.16 5.06
C ALA A 47 -7.84 -2.99 6.12
N ALA A 48 -6.84 -2.44 6.81
CA ALA A 48 -5.97 -3.21 7.71
C ALA A 48 -6.73 -3.97 8.79
N ALA A 49 -7.69 -3.31 9.46
CA ALA A 49 -8.50 -3.96 10.49
C ALA A 49 -9.38 -5.09 9.92
N ALA A 50 -9.98 -4.90 8.75
CA ALA A 50 -10.79 -5.93 8.10
C ALA A 50 -9.94 -7.13 7.67
N MET A 51 -8.73 -6.91 7.14
CA MET A 51 -7.80 -7.98 6.79
C MET A 51 -7.31 -8.71 8.06
N ALA A 52 -6.91 -7.97 9.10
CA ALA A 52 -6.46 -8.55 10.37
C ALA A 52 -7.56 -9.38 11.06
N GLN A 53 -8.80 -8.88 11.08
CA GLN A 53 -9.94 -9.63 11.58
C GLN A 53 -10.16 -10.92 10.80
N ALA A 54 -10.04 -10.89 9.47
CA ALA A 54 -10.17 -12.09 8.66
C ALA A 54 -9.10 -13.14 8.95
N VAL A 55 -7.88 -12.73 9.31
CA VAL A 55 -6.84 -13.64 9.81
C VAL A 55 -7.19 -14.19 11.20
N ARG A 56 -7.78 -13.39 12.10
CA ARG A 56 -8.28 -13.89 13.39
C ARG A 56 -9.39 -14.93 13.23
N ASP A 57 -10.31 -14.69 12.32
CA ASP A 57 -11.45 -15.59 12.08
C ASP A 57 -11.02 -16.98 11.59
N THR A 58 -9.80 -17.13 11.06
CA THR A 58 -9.24 -18.45 10.71
C THR A 58 -8.72 -19.23 11.92
N GLY A 59 -8.78 -18.66 13.12
CA GLY A 59 -8.23 -19.23 14.34
C GLY A 59 -6.73 -18.97 14.56
N CYS A 60 -6.10 -18.15 13.71
CA CYS A 60 -4.73 -17.72 13.95
C CYS A 60 -4.68 -16.86 15.23
N THR A 61 -3.68 -17.07 16.09
CA THR A 61 -3.51 -16.35 17.36
C THR A 61 -2.24 -15.50 17.43
N ALA A 62 -1.46 -15.44 16.33
CA ALA A 62 -0.24 -14.64 16.24
C ALA A 62 -0.44 -13.19 16.71
N PRO A 63 0.46 -12.63 17.53
CA PRO A 63 0.39 -11.24 17.90
C PRO A 63 0.64 -10.33 16.69
N GLY A 64 0.33 -9.04 16.84
CA GLY A 64 0.56 -8.12 15.74
C GLY A 64 0.29 -6.65 16.01
N ILE A 65 0.41 -5.87 14.94
CA ILE A 65 0.12 -4.45 14.90
C ILE A 65 -0.86 -4.19 13.75
N VAL A 66 -1.89 -3.39 14.01
CA VAL A 66 -2.83 -2.90 13.00
C VAL A 66 -2.74 -1.38 12.96
N VAL A 67 -2.53 -0.80 11.79
CA VAL A 67 -2.51 0.65 11.57
C VAL A 67 -3.50 1.03 10.49
N THR A 68 -4.51 1.81 10.86
CA THR A 68 -5.61 2.25 9.99
C THR A 68 -6.01 3.69 10.30
N HIS A 69 -6.94 4.23 9.51
CA HIS A 69 -7.63 5.50 9.74
C HIS A 69 -8.69 5.38 10.85
N ASP A 70 -9.15 6.53 11.35
CA ASP A 70 -10.14 6.62 12.44
C ASP A 70 -11.43 5.84 12.15
N GLU A 71 -11.97 5.93 10.93
CA GLU A 71 -13.21 5.23 10.53
C GLU A 71 -13.02 3.72 10.36
N GLY A 72 -11.79 3.28 10.08
CA GLY A 72 -11.45 1.87 9.92
C GLY A 72 -10.94 1.22 11.19
N PHE A 73 -10.90 1.95 12.32
CA PHE A 73 -10.37 1.44 13.58
C PHE A 73 -11.27 0.36 14.16
N ALA A 74 -10.66 -0.76 14.57
CA ALA A 74 -11.30 -1.80 15.36
C ALA A 74 -10.25 -2.44 16.27
N GLU A 75 -10.65 -2.82 17.47
CA GLU A 75 -9.82 -3.65 18.35
C GLU A 75 -9.79 -5.08 17.80
N ILE A 76 -8.58 -5.60 17.58
CA ILE A 76 -8.35 -6.95 17.08
C ILE A 76 -7.60 -7.72 18.17
N ASP A 77 -8.12 -8.89 18.52
CA ASP A 77 -7.56 -9.70 19.60
C ASP A 77 -6.07 -10.03 19.38
N ASN A 78 -5.31 -9.96 20.47
CA ASN A 78 -3.84 -10.11 20.52
C ASN A 78 -3.05 -9.14 19.61
N MET A 79 -3.64 -8.02 19.15
CA MET A 79 -2.96 -7.04 18.33
C MET A 79 -3.03 -5.63 18.91
N ARG A 80 -1.96 -4.86 18.69
CA ARG A 80 -1.93 -3.44 19.04
C ARG A 80 -2.50 -2.63 17.88
N CYS A 81 -3.63 -1.99 18.09
CA CYS A 81 -4.35 -1.24 17.06
C CYS A 81 -4.08 0.27 17.17
N PHE A 82 -3.79 0.91 16.04
CA PHE A 82 -3.53 2.34 15.92
C PHE A 82 -4.48 2.99 14.91
N ALA A 83 -5.12 4.08 15.32
CA ALA A 83 -5.83 5.01 14.44
C ALA A 83 -4.92 6.21 14.14
N SER A 84 -4.68 6.51 12.87
CA SER A 84 -3.82 7.60 12.40
C SER A 84 -4.54 8.46 11.37
N ALA A 85 -4.14 9.73 11.24
CA ALA A 85 -4.76 10.62 10.26
C ALA A 85 -4.44 10.22 8.81
N HIS A 86 -5.42 10.42 7.94
CA HIS A 86 -5.31 10.28 6.48
C HIS A 86 -6.23 11.34 5.84
N PRO A 87 -5.83 12.06 4.77
CA PRO A 87 -4.64 11.82 3.94
C PRO A 87 -3.36 12.53 4.40
N VAL A 88 -3.42 13.38 5.43
CA VAL A 88 -2.26 14.10 5.97
C VAL A 88 -1.74 13.37 7.21
N PRO A 89 -0.44 13.03 7.30
CA PRO A 89 0.12 12.30 8.42
C PRO A 89 0.14 13.13 9.71
N ASP A 90 0.07 12.47 10.86
CA ASP A 90 0.08 13.08 12.20
C ASP A 90 1.00 12.34 13.18
N ALA A 91 1.06 12.82 14.43
CA ALA A 91 1.88 12.23 15.49
C ALA A 91 1.42 10.81 15.89
N ARG A 92 0.15 10.46 15.70
CA ARG A 92 -0.37 9.11 15.95
C ARG A 92 0.22 8.12 14.95
N GLY A 93 0.27 8.50 13.67
CA GLY A 93 0.95 7.74 12.63
C GLY A 93 2.46 7.60 12.89
N LEU A 94 3.11 8.64 13.43
CA LEU A 94 4.52 8.55 13.81
C LEU A 94 4.72 7.51 14.92
N ALA A 95 3.89 7.54 15.98
CA ALA A 95 3.94 6.55 17.06
C ALA A 95 3.69 5.11 16.55
N ALA A 96 2.75 4.94 15.62
CA ALA A 96 2.49 3.67 14.96
C ALA A 96 3.70 3.20 14.13
N SER A 97 4.37 4.11 13.43
CA SER A 97 5.59 3.82 12.65
C SER A 97 6.72 3.33 13.54
N GLU A 98 6.92 3.96 14.69
CA GLU A 98 7.92 3.52 15.67
C GLU A 98 7.58 2.14 16.27
N ALA A 99 6.30 1.84 16.48
CA ALA A 99 5.88 0.51 16.94
C ALA A 99 6.17 -0.57 15.90
N VAL A 100 5.88 -0.29 14.62
CA VAL A 100 6.18 -1.19 13.49
C VAL A 100 7.69 -1.41 13.33
N ILE A 101 8.50 -0.35 13.41
CA ILE A 101 9.96 -0.46 13.31
C ILE A 101 10.53 -1.33 14.42
N ARG A 102 10.08 -1.13 15.67
CA ARG A 102 10.54 -1.97 16.79
C ARG A 102 10.15 -3.43 16.61
N ALA A 103 8.88 -3.70 16.29
CA ALA A 103 8.40 -5.06 16.08
C ALA A 103 9.15 -5.77 14.97
N ALA A 104 9.40 -5.12 13.83
CA ALA A 104 10.14 -5.71 12.73
C ALA A 104 11.58 -6.09 13.12
N ASN A 105 12.28 -5.22 13.86
CA ASN A 105 13.66 -5.47 14.31
C ASN A 105 13.78 -6.60 15.36
N GLU A 106 12.69 -6.98 16.02
CA GLU A 106 12.67 -8.03 17.04
C GLU A 106 12.47 -9.43 16.43
N LEU A 107 12.12 -9.53 15.14
CA LEU A 107 11.87 -10.80 14.47
C LEU A 107 13.16 -11.58 14.17
N GLY A 108 13.15 -12.88 14.44
CA GLY A 108 14.25 -13.80 14.24
C GLY A 108 14.09 -14.69 13.00
N ALA A 109 15.03 -15.62 12.82
CA ALA A 109 15.07 -16.51 11.64
C ALA A 109 13.93 -17.55 11.64
N ASP A 110 13.39 -17.85 12.82
CA ASP A 110 12.27 -18.77 13.01
C ASP A 110 10.91 -18.06 12.87
N ASP A 111 10.91 -16.73 12.70
CA ASP A 111 9.68 -15.96 12.56
C ASP A 111 9.17 -15.92 11.11
N HIS A 112 7.85 -15.88 11.01
CA HIS A 112 7.12 -15.63 9.77
C HIS A 112 6.21 -14.41 9.95
N LEU A 113 6.59 -13.32 9.28
CA LEU A 113 5.84 -12.08 9.25
C LEU A 113 4.79 -12.10 8.13
N LEU A 114 3.52 -11.99 8.50
CA LEU A 114 2.44 -11.72 7.56
C LEU A 114 2.19 -10.21 7.46
N LEU A 115 2.48 -9.64 6.30
CA LEU A 115 2.18 -8.24 5.97
C LEU A 115 0.85 -8.14 5.24
N LEU A 116 -0.10 -7.41 5.83
CA LEU A 116 -1.41 -7.15 5.24
C LEU A 116 -1.47 -5.68 4.83
N ILE A 117 -1.42 -5.38 3.53
CA ILE A 117 -1.26 -4.00 3.05
C ILE A 117 -2.41 -3.62 2.13
N SER A 118 -2.96 -2.44 2.38
CA SER A 118 -3.96 -1.80 1.52
C SER A 118 -3.64 -0.31 1.31
N GLY A 119 -4.45 0.36 0.48
CA GLY A 119 -4.35 1.79 0.20
C GLY A 119 -4.30 2.68 1.46
N GLY A 120 -3.65 3.84 1.32
CA GLY A 120 -3.53 4.86 2.39
C GLY A 120 -2.33 4.72 3.33
N GLY A 121 -1.57 3.61 3.27
CA GLY A 121 -0.42 3.36 4.15
C GLY A 121 0.67 4.45 4.13
N SER A 122 0.80 5.20 3.04
CA SER A 122 1.79 6.29 2.93
C SER A 122 1.59 7.40 3.96
N ALA A 123 0.33 7.76 4.26
CA ALA A 123 -0.02 8.79 5.23
C ALA A 123 -0.22 8.22 6.64
N LEU A 124 -0.76 7.00 6.75
CA LEU A 124 -1.01 6.33 8.03
C LEU A 124 0.28 5.92 8.76
N LEU A 125 1.37 5.71 8.00
CA LEU A 125 2.65 5.22 8.52
C LEU A 125 3.82 6.16 8.14
N PRO A 126 3.85 7.41 8.65
CA PRO A 126 4.93 8.35 8.43
C PRO A 126 6.17 7.93 9.24
N ALA A 127 7.10 7.22 8.60
CA ALA A 127 8.35 6.77 9.22
C ALA A 127 9.55 7.63 8.76
N PRO A 128 9.75 8.89 9.22
CA PRO A 128 10.89 9.73 8.78
C PRO A 128 12.23 9.05 9.01
N THR A 129 13.24 9.29 8.17
CA THR A 129 14.63 8.89 8.43
C THR A 129 15.27 9.70 9.55
N ASP A 130 16.39 9.23 10.08
CA ASP A 130 17.12 9.95 11.14
C ASP A 130 17.45 11.38 10.71
N GLY A 131 17.19 12.35 11.60
CA GLY A 131 17.37 13.78 11.33
C GLY A 131 16.29 14.45 10.47
N VAL A 132 15.18 13.74 10.21
CA VAL A 132 13.99 14.26 9.50
C VAL A 132 12.82 14.28 10.49
N THR A 133 12.13 15.42 10.61
CA THR A 133 10.94 15.50 11.48
C THR A 133 9.65 15.13 10.71
N LEU A 134 8.52 15.06 11.42
CA LEU A 134 7.22 14.89 10.78
C LEU A 134 6.86 16.12 9.93
N GLU A 135 7.16 17.31 10.43
CA GLU A 135 6.95 18.59 9.76
C GLU A 135 7.77 18.66 8.47
N ASP A 136 9.03 18.20 8.50
CA ASP A 136 9.87 18.08 7.30
C ASP A 136 9.20 17.21 6.22
N LYS A 137 8.63 16.06 6.60
CA LYS A 137 7.91 15.19 5.65
C LYS A 137 6.66 15.87 5.10
N MET A 138 5.93 16.62 5.91
CA MET A 138 4.74 17.37 5.48
C MET A 138 5.13 18.48 4.50
N ALA A 139 6.19 19.23 4.81
CA ALA A 139 6.74 20.26 3.93
C ALA A 139 7.23 19.70 2.60
N LEU A 140 7.97 18.58 2.63
CA LEU A 140 8.39 17.87 1.42
C LEU A 140 7.18 17.43 0.58
N ASN A 141 6.14 16.86 1.20
CA ASN A 141 4.96 16.43 0.48
C ASN A 141 4.21 17.61 -0.17
N ALA A 142 4.12 18.76 0.51
CA ALA A 142 3.54 19.97 -0.06
C ALA A 142 4.37 20.48 -1.27
N ALA A 143 5.70 20.50 -1.16
CA ALA A 143 6.58 20.89 -2.26
C ALA A 143 6.46 19.93 -3.46
N LEU A 144 6.38 18.62 -3.21
CA LEU A 144 6.17 17.62 -4.25
C LEU A 144 4.82 17.80 -4.97
N LEU A 145 3.74 18.06 -4.24
CA LEU A 145 2.44 18.36 -4.86
C LEU A 145 2.49 19.63 -5.73
N ALA A 146 3.28 20.63 -5.33
CA ALA A 146 3.47 21.87 -6.09
C ALA A 146 4.46 21.72 -7.27
N SER A 147 5.25 20.65 -7.31
CA SER A 147 6.34 20.47 -8.28
C SER A 147 5.87 20.13 -9.70
N GLY A 148 4.64 19.63 -9.87
CA GLY A 148 4.15 19.11 -11.14
C GLY A 148 4.65 17.71 -11.50
N LEU A 149 5.43 17.06 -10.62
CA LEU A 149 5.79 15.65 -10.76
C LEU A 149 4.55 14.76 -10.74
N ASP A 150 4.58 13.68 -11.55
CA ASP A 150 3.58 12.63 -11.43
C ASP A 150 3.70 11.87 -10.10
N ILE A 151 2.66 11.11 -9.76
CA ILE A 151 2.60 10.38 -8.49
C ILE A 151 3.74 9.36 -8.32
N HIS A 152 4.25 8.79 -9.41
CA HIS A 152 5.31 7.79 -9.34
C HIS A 152 6.67 8.43 -9.05
N ALA A 153 6.97 9.55 -9.70
CA ALA A 153 8.15 10.35 -9.41
C ALA A 153 8.11 10.94 -8.00
N MET A 154 6.95 11.47 -7.58
CA MET A 154 6.75 11.92 -6.20
C MET A 154 7.04 10.79 -5.20
N ASN A 155 6.51 9.58 -5.44
CA ASN A 155 6.74 8.44 -4.55
C ASN A 155 8.20 8.01 -4.50
N ALA A 156 8.93 8.09 -5.62
CA ALA A 156 10.37 7.81 -5.66
C ALA A 156 11.17 8.76 -4.74
N VAL A 157 10.88 10.07 -4.80
CA VAL A 157 11.49 11.04 -3.88
C VAL A 157 11.09 10.76 -2.43
N ARG A 158 9.80 10.56 -2.15
CA ARG A 158 9.28 10.29 -0.78
C ARG A 158 9.91 9.04 -0.16
N ARG A 159 10.23 8.03 -0.98
CA ARG A 159 10.87 6.80 -0.51
C ARG A 159 12.25 7.07 0.06
N LEU A 160 13.00 8.09 -0.35
CA LEU A 160 14.30 8.43 0.26
C LEU A 160 14.17 8.83 1.74
N PHE A 161 13.09 9.50 2.10
CA PHE A 161 12.87 10.08 3.45
C PHE A 161 12.08 9.15 4.37
N SER A 162 12.11 7.83 4.17
CA SER A 162 11.25 6.91 4.92
C SER A 162 11.89 5.60 5.38
N ARG A 163 12.09 5.38 6.68
CA ARG A 163 12.64 4.13 7.27
C ARG A 163 11.88 2.85 6.90
N LEU A 164 10.60 2.94 6.53
CA LEU A 164 9.76 1.76 6.23
C LEU A 164 9.46 1.54 4.74
N LYS A 165 9.67 2.53 3.86
CA LYS A 165 9.20 2.49 2.47
C LYS A 165 10.32 2.09 1.52
N GLY A 166 9.98 1.57 0.34
CA GLY A 166 10.96 1.10 -0.64
C GLY A 166 11.75 -0.10 -0.15
N GLY A 167 11.05 -1.12 0.33
CA GLY A 167 11.61 -2.39 0.76
C GLY A 167 12.19 -2.38 2.17
N ARG A 168 12.30 -1.22 2.80
CA ARG A 168 13.03 -1.10 4.06
C ARG A 168 12.36 -1.77 5.25
N LEU A 169 11.04 -1.96 5.23
CA LEU A 169 10.37 -2.81 6.21
C LEU A 169 10.83 -4.27 6.07
N ALA A 170 10.98 -4.78 4.83
CA ALA A 170 11.53 -6.12 4.63
C ALA A 170 12.95 -6.23 5.19
N ARG A 171 13.80 -5.22 4.96
CA ARG A 171 15.16 -5.20 5.51
C ARG A 171 15.20 -5.19 7.04
N LEU A 172 14.29 -4.46 7.69
CA LEU A 172 14.20 -4.44 9.16
C LEU A 172 13.76 -5.78 9.74
N ALA A 173 12.96 -6.55 9.00
CA ALA A 173 12.47 -7.86 9.42
C ALA A 173 13.45 -9.01 9.12
N VAL A 174 14.59 -8.76 8.46
CA VAL A 174 15.61 -9.80 8.26
C VAL A 174 16.14 -10.25 9.65
N PRO A 175 16.21 -11.56 9.94
CA PRO A 175 16.17 -12.69 8.99
C PRO A 175 14.82 -13.42 8.86
N ALA A 176 13.73 -12.87 9.37
CA ALA A 176 12.40 -13.49 9.29
C ALA A 176 11.92 -13.65 7.83
N ARG A 177 11.13 -14.70 7.59
CA ARG A 177 10.40 -14.86 6.33
C ARG A 177 9.22 -13.90 6.31
N ILE A 178 8.87 -13.40 5.13
CA ILE A 178 7.78 -12.44 4.95
C ILE A 178 6.82 -12.96 3.88
N THR A 179 5.54 -13.07 4.22
CA THR A 179 4.48 -13.16 3.22
C THR A 179 3.69 -11.86 3.21
N GLN A 180 3.55 -11.25 2.04
CA GLN A 180 2.89 -9.97 1.85
C GLN A 180 1.61 -10.15 1.03
N PHE A 181 0.48 -9.79 1.62
CA PHE A 181 -0.83 -9.75 0.99
C PHE A 181 -1.24 -8.31 0.68
N LEU A 182 -1.54 -8.03 -0.59
CA LEU A 182 -1.82 -6.69 -1.09
C LEU A 182 -3.26 -6.56 -1.59
N LEU A 183 -3.90 -5.45 -1.21
CA LEU A 183 -5.09 -4.93 -1.88
C LEU A 183 -4.71 -3.64 -2.60
N SER A 184 -4.75 -3.65 -3.93
CA SER A 184 -4.34 -2.51 -4.76
C SER A 184 -5.51 -1.56 -5.01
N ASP A 185 -5.31 -0.30 -4.65
CA ASP A 185 -6.09 0.85 -5.12
C ASP A 185 -5.28 1.71 -6.13
N VAL A 186 -4.18 1.17 -6.64
CA VAL A 186 -3.25 1.86 -7.55
C VAL A 186 -3.55 1.45 -9.00
N PRO A 187 -3.77 2.39 -9.92
CA PRO A 187 -3.84 2.08 -11.35
C PRO A 187 -2.60 1.32 -11.84
N GLY A 188 -2.83 0.20 -12.53
CA GLY A 188 -1.75 -0.68 -13.03
C GLY A 188 -1.07 -1.54 -11.97
N ASP A 189 -1.58 -1.60 -10.74
CA ASP A 189 -1.15 -2.53 -9.68
C ASP A 189 0.35 -2.54 -9.38
N ARG A 190 1.01 -1.38 -9.55
CA ARG A 190 2.43 -1.20 -9.29
C ARG A 190 2.74 -1.38 -7.80
N LEU A 191 3.37 -2.52 -7.46
CA LEU A 191 3.60 -2.97 -6.09
C LEU A 191 4.37 -1.95 -5.24
N GLU A 192 5.36 -1.27 -5.82
CA GLU A 192 6.17 -0.22 -5.20
C GLU A 192 5.39 1.06 -4.89
N SER A 193 4.21 1.22 -5.49
CA SER A 193 3.30 2.34 -5.24
C SER A 193 2.28 2.01 -4.15
N ILE A 194 1.88 0.74 -4.00
CA ILE A 194 0.96 0.30 -2.95
C ILE A 194 1.61 0.53 -1.57
N ALA A 195 1.05 1.47 -0.81
CA ALA A 195 1.65 1.97 0.44
C ALA A 195 3.14 2.39 0.34
N SER A 196 3.58 2.79 -0.86
CA SER A 196 5.00 3.05 -1.20
C SER A 196 5.94 1.84 -1.02
N GLY A 197 5.44 0.62 -1.22
CA GLY A 197 6.22 -0.61 -1.32
C GLY A 197 7.10 -0.89 -0.10
N PRO A 198 6.54 -1.10 1.10
CA PRO A 198 7.35 -1.28 2.32
C PRO A 198 8.24 -2.53 2.29
N ALA A 199 7.87 -3.56 1.54
CA ALA A 199 8.63 -4.80 1.36
C ALA A 199 8.84 -5.16 -0.13
N VAL A 200 8.88 -4.13 -1.00
CA VAL A 200 9.15 -4.26 -2.44
C VAL A 200 10.31 -3.34 -2.81
N CYS A 201 11.15 -3.75 -3.77
CA CYS A 201 12.24 -2.89 -4.25
C CYS A 201 11.73 -1.56 -4.84
N ASP A 202 12.58 -0.54 -4.82
CA ASP A 202 12.37 0.68 -5.59
C ASP A 202 12.95 0.50 -7.00
N PRO A 203 12.12 0.53 -8.06
CA PRO A 203 12.60 0.36 -9.43
C PRO A 203 13.23 1.63 -10.00
N VAL A 204 13.10 2.79 -9.35
CA VAL A 204 13.55 4.08 -9.90
C VAL A 204 15.01 4.34 -9.51
N PRO A 205 15.97 4.34 -10.44
CA PRO A 205 17.40 4.50 -10.13
C PRO A 205 17.68 5.78 -9.33
N LEU A 206 18.68 5.73 -8.44
CA LEU A 206 18.94 6.83 -7.50
C LEU A 206 19.31 8.12 -8.23
N GLU A 207 20.10 8.00 -9.29
CA GLU A 207 20.49 9.09 -10.17
C GLU A 207 19.28 9.81 -10.76
N GLN A 208 18.23 9.06 -11.13
CA GLN A 208 17.01 9.65 -11.67
C GLN A 208 16.25 10.44 -10.60
N VAL A 209 16.21 9.93 -9.36
CA VAL A 209 15.60 10.65 -8.23
C VAL A 209 16.38 11.94 -7.91
N LEU A 210 17.71 11.92 -7.98
CA LEU A 210 18.54 13.11 -7.78
C LEU A 210 18.31 14.16 -8.88
N VAL A 211 18.14 13.74 -10.13
CA VAL A 211 17.75 14.63 -11.24
C VAL A 211 16.38 15.26 -10.96
N MET A 212 15.37 14.47 -10.55
CA MET A 212 14.04 14.99 -10.19
C MET A 212 14.12 16.04 -9.06
N ILE A 213 14.98 15.81 -8.07
CA ILE A 213 15.19 16.77 -6.97
C ILE A 213 15.75 18.10 -7.49
N ALA A 214 16.76 18.04 -8.36
CA ALA A 214 17.40 19.22 -8.93
C ALA A 214 16.49 19.99 -9.89
N ASP A 215 15.86 19.30 -10.85
CA ASP A 215 15.01 19.89 -11.89
C ASP A 215 13.78 20.61 -11.30
N HIS A 216 13.28 20.12 -10.17
CA HIS A 216 12.14 20.71 -9.46
C HIS A 216 12.54 21.58 -8.26
N ALA A 217 13.84 21.87 -8.09
CA ALA A 217 14.39 22.71 -7.02
C ALA A 217 13.91 22.31 -5.61
N LEU A 218 13.76 21.00 -5.37
CA LEU A 218 13.30 20.46 -4.09
C LEU A 218 14.37 20.58 -3.00
N ASP A 219 15.64 20.64 -3.39
CA ASP A 219 16.81 20.87 -2.54
C ASP A 219 16.82 22.25 -1.85
N ARG A 220 15.94 23.18 -2.26
CA ARG A 220 15.67 24.41 -1.51
C ARG A 220 15.09 24.16 -0.11
N LEU A 221 14.55 22.97 0.14
CA LEU A 221 14.21 22.53 1.48
C LEU A 221 15.47 21.99 2.16
N ASP A 222 15.84 22.55 3.32
CA ASP A 222 17.04 22.15 4.06
C ASP A 222 17.11 20.64 4.30
N VAL A 223 15.97 19.99 4.57
CA VAL A 223 15.91 18.54 4.77
C VAL A 223 16.29 17.75 3.52
N VAL A 224 15.94 18.25 2.34
CA VAL A 224 16.29 17.62 1.06
C VAL A 224 17.76 17.85 0.75
N ALA A 225 18.28 19.06 0.93
CA ALA A 225 19.71 19.33 0.79
C ALA A 225 20.57 18.43 1.71
N ARG A 226 20.18 18.28 2.98
CA ARG A 226 20.86 17.36 3.92
C ARG A 226 20.81 15.90 3.45
N MET A 227 19.67 15.45 2.91
CA MET A 227 19.56 14.09 2.38
C MET A 227 20.48 13.88 1.16
N VAL A 228 20.53 14.85 0.23
CA VAL A 228 21.44 14.80 -0.93
C VAL A 228 22.90 14.74 -0.49
N ALA A 229 23.29 15.54 0.51
CA ALA A 229 24.65 15.48 1.08
C ALA A 229 24.98 14.10 1.66
N ARG A 230 24.07 13.52 2.49
CA ARG A 230 24.24 12.17 3.03
C ARG A 230 24.33 11.10 1.95
N ILE A 231 23.61 11.26 0.85
CA ILE A 231 23.70 10.36 -0.30
C ILE A 231 25.08 10.44 -0.94
N ALA A 232 25.59 11.65 -1.18
CA ALA A 232 26.93 11.85 -1.76
C ALA A 232 28.05 11.31 -0.86
N GLU A 233 27.87 11.38 0.46
CA GLU A 233 28.78 10.83 1.46
C GLU A 233 28.65 9.31 1.66
N GLY A 234 27.63 8.67 1.08
CA GLY A 234 27.35 7.25 1.27
C GLY A 234 26.81 6.87 2.66
N THR A 235 26.27 7.84 3.41
CA THR A 235 25.74 7.68 4.77
C THR A 235 24.21 7.67 4.83
N ALA A 236 23.54 7.86 3.69
CA ALA A 236 22.10 7.79 3.58
C ALA A 236 21.60 6.34 3.61
N ASP A 237 20.53 6.11 4.37
CA ASP A 237 19.79 4.85 4.29
C ASP A 237 18.85 4.87 3.07
N LEU A 238 19.16 4.07 2.06
CA LEU A 238 18.49 4.06 0.76
C LEU A 238 17.44 2.93 0.65
N PRO A 239 16.41 3.11 -0.20
CA PRO A 239 15.50 2.03 -0.61
C PRO A 239 16.24 0.81 -1.18
N LEU A 240 15.66 -0.38 -0.99
CA LEU A 240 16.18 -1.62 -1.57
C LEU A 240 16.11 -1.57 -3.09
N ARG A 241 17.13 -2.15 -3.72
CA ARG A 241 17.20 -2.34 -5.17
C ARG A 241 16.86 -3.77 -5.54
N GLU A 242 16.55 -3.98 -6.82
CA GLU A 242 16.41 -5.31 -7.36
C GLU A 242 17.66 -6.16 -7.05
N GLY A 243 17.45 -7.40 -6.63
CA GLY A 243 18.53 -8.32 -6.24
C GLY A 243 19.03 -8.20 -4.79
N ASP A 244 18.51 -7.24 -4.00
CA ASP A 244 18.85 -7.15 -2.57
C ASP A 244 18.51 -8.46 -1.83
N PRO A 245 19.44 -9.04 -1.03
CA PRO A 245 19.22 -10.31 -0.34
C PRO A 245 17.98 -10.33 0.56
N ALA A 246 17.61 -9.20 1.17
CA ALA A 246 16.43 -9.12 2.04
C ALA A 246 15.13 -9.46 1.28
N LEU A 247 15.07 -9.16 -0.02
CA LEU A 247 13.89 -9.41 -0.85
C LEU A 247 13.71 -10.90 -1.17
N ARG A 248 14.73 -11.73 -1.02
CA ARG A 248 14.62 -13.19 -1.22
C ARG A 248 13.77 -13.86 -0.13
N LEU A 249 13.55 -13.17 0.99
CA LEU A 249 12.71 -13.62 2.09
C LEU A 249 11.25 -13.17 1.95
N VAL A 250 10.93 -12.41 0.90
CA VAL A 250 9.59 -11.84 0.68
C VAL A 250 8.85 -12.60 -0.41
N ASP A 251 7.69 -13.13 -0.05
CA ASP A 251 6.72 -13.72 -0.97
C ASP A 251 5.50 -12.81 -1.09
N THR A 252 5.17 -12.32 -2.28
CA THR A 252 4.17 -11.26 -2.50
C THR A 252 2.96 -11.76 -3.28
N HIS A 253 1.77 -11.51 -2.75
CA HIS A 253 0.48 -11.87 -3.35
C HIS A 253 -0.42 -10.65 -3.46
N LEU A 254 -0.82 -10.33 -4.69
CA LEU A 254 -1.90 -9.38 -4.94
C LEU A 254 -3.24 -10.09 -4.81
N LEU A 255 -4.00 -9.81 -3.76
CA LEU A 255 -5.25 -10.49 -3.44
C LEU A 255 -6.46 -9.85 -4.11
N ALA A 256 -6.44 -8.53 -4.30
CA ALA A 256 -7.49 -7.79 -4.98
C ALA A 256 -6.93 -6.57 -5.71
N SER A 257 -7.54 -6.23 -6.84
CA SER A 257 -7.26 -5.03 -7.60
C SER A 257 -8.49 -4.56 -8.37
N ASN A 258 -8.41 -3.37 -8.97
CA ASN A 258 -9.48 -2.85 -9.82
C ASN A 258 -9.78 -3.79 -11.00
N ASP A 259 -8.74 -4.39 -11.61
CA ASP A 259 -8.90 -5.31 -12.73
C ASP A 259 -9.62 -6.60 -12.34
N LEU A 260 -9.32 -7.16 -11.15
CA LEU A 260 -10.01 -8.32 -10.61
C LEU A 260 -11.50 -8.01 -10.35
N CYS A 261 -11.80 -6.85 -9.75
CA CYS A 261 -13.18 -6.41 -9.54
C CYS A 261 -13.93 -6.19 -10.86
N ARG A 262 -13.27 -5.60 -11.87
CA ARG A 262 -13.84 -5.38 -13.21
C ARG A 262 -14.10 -6.70 -13.93
N THR A 263 -13.21 -7.67 -13.80
CA THR A 263 -13.38 -9.02 -14.35
C THR A 263 -14.57 -9.73 -13.73
N ALA A 264 -14.76 -9.62 -12.40
CA ALA A 264 -15.92 -10.17 -11.71
C ALA A 264 -17.24 -9.51 -12.17
N ALA A 265 -17.26 -8.17 -12.29
CA ALA A 265 -18.40 -7.43 -12.81
C ALA A 265 -18.76 -7.90 -14.24
N THR A 266 -17.76 -8.00 -15.10
CA THR A 266 -17.91 -8.41 -16.50
C THR A 266 -18.43 -9.84 -16.62
N THR A 267 -17.94 -10.74 -15.77
CA THR A 267 -18.42 -12.14 -15.71
C THR A 267 -19.88 -12.21 -15.28
N SER A 268 -20.27 -11.42 -14.27
CA SER A 268 -21.66 -11.31 -13.81
C SER A 268 -22.60 -10.74 -14.88
N LEU A 269 -22.16 -9.72 -15.63
CA LEU A 269 -22.91 -9.18 -16.77
C LEU A 269 -23.07 -10.18 -17.91
N ALA A 270 -22.02 -10.96 -18.21
CA ALA A 270 -22.07 -11.96 -19.27
C ALA A 270 -23.12 -13.04 -19.02
N ALA A 271 -23.39 -13.38 -17.76
CA ALA A 271 -24.45 -14.31 -17.38
C ALA A 271 -25.87 -13.76 -17.69
N HIS A 272 -26.02 -12.44 -17.74
CA HIS A 272 -27.30 -11.77 -18.06
C HIS A 272 -27.40 -11.36 -19.54
N PHE A 273 -26.25 -11.16 -20.21
CA PHE A 273 -26.15 -10.61 -21.56
C PHE A 273 -25.12 -11.37 -22.41
N ALA A 274 -25.37 -12.64 -22.67
CA ALA A 274 -24.41 -13.51 -23.38
C ALA A 274 -24.02 -12.97 -24.77
N ASP A 275 -24.95 -12.33 -25.48
CA ASP A 275 -24.76 -11.82 -26.84
C ASP A 275 -24.37 -10.33 -26.91
N ALA A 276 -24.15 -9.67 -25.76
CA ALA A 276 -23.82 -8.25 -25.76
C ALA A 276 -22.38 -8.00 -26.21
N ALA A 277 -22.20 -7.05 -27.13
CA ALA A 277 -20.89 -6.54 -27.50
C ALA A 277 -20.25 -5.85 -26.29
N ARG A 278 -18.99 -6.19 -26.02
CA ARG A 278 -18.19 -5.54 -24.97
C ARG A 278 -17.41 -4.40 -25.58
N LEU A 279 -17.46 -3.24 -24.94
CA LEU A 279 -16.66 -2.08 -25.28
C LEU A 279 -15.74 -1.81 -24.10
N ASP A 280 -14.43 -1.93 -24.33
CA ASP A 280 -13.44 -1.50 -23.36
C ASP A 280 -13.33 0.03 -23.42
N LEU A 281 -13.57 0.66 -22.28
CA LEU A 281 -13.38 2.09 -22.12
C LEU A 281 -11.91 2.36 -21.77
N PRO A 282 -11.36 3.52 -22.19
CA PRO A 282 -10.08 3.96 -21.67
C PRO A 282 -10.14 4.13 -20.14
N ASP A 283 -8.98 4.16 -19.50
CA ASP A 283 -8.89 4.41 -18.06
C ASP A 283 -9.68 5.66 -17.68
N LEU A 284 -10.62 5.47 -16.75
CA LEU A 284 -11.52 6.51 -16.30
C LEU A 284 -10.77 7.42 -15.31
N ALA A 285 -10.19 8.49 -15.82
CA ALA A 285 -9.48 9.50 -15.04
C ALA A 285 -9.99 10.91 -15.34
N GLY A 286 -9.86 11.81 -14.35
CA GLY A 286 -10.28 13.21 -14.45
C GLY A 286 -11.61 13.52 -13.77
N ASP A 287 -12.24 14.62 -14.17
CA ASP A 287 -13.48 15.10 -13.57
C ASP A 287 -14.66 14.15 -13.85
N ALA A 288 -15.34 13.73 -12.78
CA ALA A 288 -16.42 12.75 -12.86
C ALA A 288 -17.61 13.22 -13.72
N ALA A 289 -17.96 14.51 -13.66
CA ALA A 289 -19.07 15.05 -14.44
C ALA A 289 -18.74 15.11 -15.95
N THR A 290 -17.49 15.43 -16.28
CA THR A 290 -16.99 15.43 -17.65
C THR A 290 -16.95 14.03 -18.23
N LEU A 291 -16.44 13.07 -17.45
CA LEU A 291 -16.42 11.67 -17.83
C LEU A 291 -17.83 11.12 -18.05
N ALA A 292 -18.77 11.39 -17.15
CA ALA A 292 -20.16 10.97 -17.30
C ALA A 292 -20.79 11.49 -18.60
N ARG A 293 -20.51 12.73 -18.99
CA ARG A 293 -20.97 13.29 -20.28
C ARG A 293 -20.34 12.60 -21.50
N SER A 294 -19.10 12.13 -21.40
CA SER A 294 -18.46 11.40 -22.50
C SER A 294 -18.95 9.96 -22.67
N LEU A 295 -19.58 9.39 -21.62
CA LEU A 295 -20.09 8.02 -21.60
C LEU A 295 -21.59 7.92 -21.94
N ALA A 296 -22.31 9.04 -21.88
CA ALA A 296 -23.75 9.14 -22.16
C ALA A 296 -24.02 9.39 -23.65
#